data_AF-A0A2T6FHK7-F1
#
_entry.id   AF-A0A2T6FHK7-F1
#
_cell.length_a   1.000
_cell.length_b   1.000
_cell.length_c   1.000
_cell.angle_alpha   90.00
_cell.angle_beta   90.00
_cell.angle_gamma   90.00
#
_symmetry.space_group_name_H-M   'P 1'
#
loop_
_entity.id
_entity.type
_entity.pdbx_description
1 polymer ?
#
loop_
_entity_poly.entity_id
_entity_poly.type
_entity_poly.pdbx_seq_one_letter_code
_entity_poly.pdbx_strand_id
1 'polypeptide(L)'
;MKLLINSKLVLSSFICATAMCASAVSAQTLTSNSTGTNNGFYYTFWKDSGNASMTLQSGGRYTSQWNSGTNNWVGGKGWNPGNSSRTISYSGNYGVSNSQNSYLALYGWTRSPLIEYYVIESYGSYNPASCSGGTDYGSFQSDGATYNVRRCQRVNQPSIDGNQTFYQYFSVRNPKKGFGNISGTITFANHANFWASKGLNLGNHNYQVLATEGYQSTGSSDITVSQGSNNGGTSSSGGSTSSTPSTGGNKTIVVRARGTSGQESIRLKVNNTVVQTWTLTTSMQNYTATTSLSGGSLVEYTNDASGRDVQVDYLSVNGSVRQSEAQTYNTGVYQNGACGGGNGGSEWLHCNGAIGYGNL
;
A
#
# COMPACT_ATOMS: atom_id res chain seq x y z
N MET A 1 -84.56 18.17 -10.85
CA MET A 1 -83.34 18.48 -11.62
C MET A 1 -82.25 18.76 -10.58
N LYS A 2 -81.50 17.74 -10.10
CA LYS A 2 -80.14 17.33 -10.56
C LYS A 2 -79.24 18.57 -10.78
N LEU A 3 -78.05 18.75 -10.21
CA LEU A 3 -77.02 17.80 -9.74
C LEU A 3 -76.00 18.54 -8.83
N LEU A 4 -75.37 17.80 -7.91
CA LEU A 4 -74.18 18.15 -7.11
C LEU A 4 -72.91 18.30 -7.97
N ILE A 5 -71.85 18.93 -7.45
CA ILE A 5 -70.46 18.40 -7.40
C ILE A 5 -69.58 19.23 -6.44
N ASN A 6 -68.95 18.51 -5.51
CA ASN A 6 -67.88 18.92 -4.59
C ASN A 6 -66.57 19.20 -5.35
N SER A 7 -65.85 20.26 -4.97
CA SER A 7 -64.44 20.46 -5.35
C SER A 7 -63.54 20.32 -4.12
N LYS A 8 -62.74 19.25 -4.08
CA LYS A 8 -61.68 19.01 -3.10
C LYS A 8 -60.45 19.83 -3.49
N LEU A 9 -59.91 20.62 -2.56
CA LEU A 9 -58.56 21.16 -2.65
C LEU A 9 -57.54 20.02 -2.53
N VAL A 10 -56.70 19.84 -3.53
CA VAL A 10 -55.52 18.96 -3.47
C VAL A 10 -54.28 19.85 -3.38
N LEU A 11 -53.61 19.79 -2.23
CA LEU A 11 -52.33 20.44 -1.98
C LEU A 11 -51.23 19.60 -2.67
N SER A 12 -50.63 20.13 -3.74
CA SER A 12 -49.54 19.46 -4.45
C SER A 12 -48.20 19.91 -3.87
N SER A 13 -47.51 18.99 -3.16
CA SER A 13 -46.20 19.23 -2.57
C SER A 13 -45.12 18.97 -3.62
N PHE A 14 -44.37 20.01 -3.99
CA PHE A 14 -43.20 19.92 -4.88
C PHE A 14 -42.03 19.31 -4.12
N ILE A 15 -41.79 18.00 -4.29
CA ILE A 15 -40.54 17.35 -3.87
C ILE A 15 -39.49 17.62 -4.94
N CYS A 16 -38.57 18.55 -4.67
CA CYS A 16 -37.39 18.77 -5.49
C CYS A 16 -36.38 17.65 -5.18
N ALA A 17 -36.43 16.55 -5.94
CA ALA A 17 -35.43 15.49 -5.87
C ALA A 17 -34.15 15.96 -6.57
N THR A 18 -33.18 16.45 -5.80
CA THR A 18 -31.80 16.61 -6.27
C THR A 18 -31.23 15.23 -6.58
N ALA A 19 -31.23 14.86 -7.86
CA ALA A 19 -30.50 13.71 -8.36
C ALA A 19 -29.00 13.99 -8.19
N MET A 20 -28.41 13.44 -7.12
CA MET A 20 -26.97 13.30 -7.02
C MET A 20 -26.55 12.27 -8.08
N CYS A 21 -26.11 12.75 -9.24
CA CYS A 21 -25.41 11.94 -10.21
C CYS A 21 -24.08 11.48 -9.59
N ALA A 22 -24.11 10.38 -8.83
CA ALA A 22 -22.90 9.64 -8.52
C ALA A 22 -22.39 9.07 -9.84
N SER A 23 -21.39 9.72 -10.45
CA SER A 23 -20.67 9.14 -11.57
C SER A 23 -20.12 7.79 -11.12
N ALA A 24 -20.65 6.70 -11.66
CA ALA A 24 -20.03 5.40 -11.51
C ALA A 24 -18.64 5.49 -12.15
N VAL A 25 -17.60 5.68 -11.33
CA VAL A 25 -16.22 5.69 -11.79
C VAL A 25 -15.86 4.27 -12.15
N SER A 26 -16.09 3.92 -13.42
CA SER A 26 -15.63 2.67 -14.01
C SER A 26 -14.09 2.64 -14.02
N ALA A 27 -13.52 1.45 -13.86
CA ALA A 27 -12.10 1.24 -14.01
C ALA A 27 -11.67 1.63 -15.45
N GLN A 28 -10.62 2.43 -15.60
CA GLN A 28 -10.16 2.89 -16.91
C GLN A 28 -8.96 2.04 -17.35
N THR A 29 -9.10 1.29 -18.44
CA THR A 29 -7.97 0.56 -19.04
C THR A 29 -7.24 1.40 -20.08
N LEU A 30 -5.94 1.54 -19.90
CA LEU A 30 -5.00 2.20 -20.80
C LEU A 30 -4.29 1.15 -21.64
N THR A 31 -4.23 1.37 -22.95
CA THR A 31 -3.49 0.54 -23.91
C THR A 31 -2.58 1.39 -24.81
N SER A 32 -2.50 2.70 -24.56
CA SER A 32 -1.67 3.68 -25.25
C SER A 32 -1.10 4.69 -24.24
N ASN A 33 -0.01 5.35 -24.62
CA ASN A 33 0.72 6.27 -23.75
C ASN A 33 -0.22 7.35 -23.19
N SER A 34 -0.24 7.48 -21.87
CA SER A 34 -1.13 8.42 -21.17
C SER A 34 -0.61 8.75 -19.79
N THR A 35 -0.89 9.96 -19.34
CA THR A 35 -0.65 10.42 -17.96
C THR A 35 -1.87 11.19 -17.49
N GLY A 36 -2.05 11.30 -16.18
CA GLY A 36 -3.14 12.09 -15.62
C GLY A 36 -3.39 11.77 -14.16
N THR A 37 -4.60 12.07 -13.71
CA THR A 37 -5.05 11.76 -12.35
C THR A 37 -6.23 10.82 -12.35
N ASN A 38 -6.24 9.86 -11.43
CA ASN A 38 -7.35 8.95 -11.22
C ASN A 38 -7.51 8.69 -9.72
N ASN A 39 -8.70 8.99 -9.18
CA ASN A 39 -9.05 8.78 -7.76
C ASN A 39 -8.05 9.42 -6.77
N GLY A 40 -7.58 10.63 -7.05
CA GLY A 40 -6.65 11.37 -6.19
C GLY A 40 -5.17 10.99 -6.34
N PHE A 41 -4.83 10.07 -7.24
CA PHE A 41 -3.45 9.68 -7.54
C PHE A 41 -3.06 10.09 -8.96
N TYR A 42 -1.81 10.52 -9.12
CA TYR A 42 -1.20 10.62 -10.46
C TYR A 42 -0.99 9.22 -11.03
N TYR A 43 -1.13 9.07 -12.34
CA TYR A 43 -0.73 7.87 -13.06
C TYR A 43 0.14 8.22 -14.27
N THR A 44 1.00 7.28 -14.63
CA THR A 44 1.73 7.27 -15.90
C THR A 44 1.64 5.89 -16.52
N PHE A 45 1.47 5.84 -17.84
CA PHE A 45 1.58 4.65 -18.66
C PHE A 45 2.35 5.01 -19.91
N TRP A 46 3.47 4.33 -20.13
CA TRP A 46 4.30 4.48 -21.31
C TRP A 46 4.67 3.10 -21.84
N LYS A 47 4.67 2.96 -23.17
CA LYS A 47 5.28 1.86 -23.91
C LYS A 47 5.82 2.34 -25.24
N ASP A 48 6.77 1.61 -25.79
CA ASP A 48 7.24 1.83 -27.16
C ASP A 48 6.42 1.05 -28.20
N SER A 49 6.14 -0.22 -27.92
CA SER A 49 5.56 -1.18 -28.85
C SER A 49 5.00 -2.40 -28.11
N GLY A 50 4.16 -3.17 -28.80
CA GLY A 50 3.56 -4.39 -28.27
C GLY A 50 2.34 -4.17 -27.37
N ASN A 51 1.95 -5.24 -26.68
CA ASN A 51 0.65 -5.33 -26.01
C ASN A 51 0.77 -5.35 -24.48
N ALA A 52 1.12 -4.19 -23.93
CA ALA A 52 0.91 -3.88 -22.51
C ALA A 52 -0.38 -3.09 -22.32
N SER A 53 -1.02 -3.31 -21.17
CA SER A 53 -2.20 -2.60 -20.69
C SER A 53 -2.11 -2.31 -19.20
N MET A 54 -2.74 -1.22 -18.76
CA MET A 54 -2.85 -0.85 -17.35
C MET A 54 -4.26 -0.36 -17.02
N THR A 55 -4.93 -1.00 -16.09
CA THR A 55 -6.25 -0.58 -15.61
C THR A 55 -6.13 0.21 -14.32
N LEU A 56 -6.60 1.45 -14.36
CA LEU A 56 -6.69 2.35 -13.21
C LEU A 56 -7.91 1.97 -12.37
N GLN A 57 -7.64 1.43 -11.18
CA GLN A 57 -8.67 1.04 -10.21
C GLN A 57 -8.92 2.19 -9.21
N SER A 58 -9.73 1.97 -8.17
CA SER A 58 -9.96 2.95 -7.11
C SER A 58 -8.66 3.30 -6.34
N GLY A 59 -8.61 4.52 -5.80
CA GLY A 59 -7.46 5.03 -5.04
C GLY A 59 -6.12 4.87 -5.78
N GLY A 60 -5.08 4.45 -5.06
CA GLY A 60 -3.76 4.20 -5.61
C GLY A 60 -3.59 2.82 -6.26
N ARG A 61 -4.68 2.07 -6.49
CA ARG A 61 -4.61 0.75 -7.13
C ARG A 61 -4.55 0.84 -8.65
N TYR A 62 -3.67 0.05 -9.25
CA TYR A 62 -3.63 -0.22 -10.68
C TYR A 62 -3.37 -1.71 -10.92
N THR A 63 -3.91 -2.24 -12.00
CA THR A 63 -3.52 -3.57 -12.52
C THR A 63 -2.83 -3.41 -13.85
N SER A 64 -1.93 -4.31 -14.20
CA SER A 64 -1.28 -4.34 -15.51
C SER A 64 -1.15 -5.76 -16.05
N GLN A 65 -1.12 -5.88 -17.36
CA GLN A 65 -0.82 -7.12 -18.06
C GLN A 65 -0.01 -6.82 -19.32
N TRP A 66 0.99 -7.65 -19.58
CA TRP A 66 1.80 -7.60 -20.79
C TRP A 66 2.26 -9.00 -21.18
N ASN A 67 2.62 -9.18 -22.44
CA ASN A 67 3.15 -10.44 -22.95
C ASN A 67 4.50 -10.23 -23.65
N SER A 68 5.15 -11.34 -24.04
CA SER A 68 6.49 -11.34 -24.66
C SER A 68 6.61 -10.57 -25.97
N GLY A 69 5.49 -10.16 -26.58
CA GLY A 69 5.48 -9.24 -27.72
C GLY A 69 5.67 -7.77 -27.34
N THR A 70 5.73 -7.44 -26.04
CA THR A 70 6.02 -6.10 -25.54
C THR A 70 7.51 -5.88 -25.47
N ASN A 71 8.04 -4.88 -26.21
CA ASN A 71 9.46 -4.58 -26.12
C ASN A 71 9.79 -3.86 -24.82
N ASN A 72 9.21 -2.68 -24.56
CA ASN A 72 9.30 -2.03 -23.26
C ASN A 72 7.99 -1.31 -22.87
N TRP A 73 7.63 -1.39 -21.59
CA TRP A 73 6.58 -0.58 -20.99
C TRP A 73 6.89 -0.27 -19.51
N VAL A 74 6.47 0.90 -19.05
CA VAL A 74 6.51 1.30 -17.64
C VAL A 74 5.20 2.00 -17.27
N GLY A 75 4.64 1.65 -16.12
CA GLY A 75 3.44 2.33 -15.64
C GLY A 75 3.14 2.08 -14.18
N GLY A 76 2.40 3.01 -13.58
CA GLY A 76 2.01 2.93 -12.19
C GLY A 76 1.27 4.17 -11.69
N LYS A 77 0.99 4.18 -10.40
CA LYS A 77 0.31 5.28 -9.69
C LYS A 77 1.18 5.88 -8.60
N GLY A 78 0.89 7.12 -8.22
CA GLY A 78 1.56 7.84 -7.15
C GLY A 78 1.20 9.32 -7.15
N TRP A 79 2.20 10.18 -7.22
CA TRP A 79 2.08 11.63 -7.01
C TRP A 79 2.80 12.42 -8.08
N ASN A 80 2.27 13.61 -8.35
CA ASN A 80 2.95 14.64 -9.13
C ASN A 80 2.57 16.00 -8.51
N PRO A 81 3.51 16.74 -7.89
CA PRO A 81 4.94 16.42 -7.80
C PRO A 81 5.26 15.30 -6.79
N GLY A 82 6.43 14.69 -6.97
CA GLY A 82 7.11 13.84 -6.01
C GLY A 82 7.61 14.61 -4.80
N ASN A 83 8.07 13.89 -3.77
CA ASN A 83 8.58 14.50 -2.54
C ASN A 83 9.66 13.61 -1.90
N SER A 84 10.82 14.19 -1.58
CA SER A 84 11.94 13.48 -0.93
C SER A 84 11.60 12.94 0.46
N SER A 85 10.64 13.54 1.17
CA SER A 85 10.26 13.16 2.53
C SER A 85 9.08 12.18 2.60
N ARG A 86 8.62 11.68 1.45
CA ARG A 86 7.45 10.81 1.37
C ARG A 86 7.79 9.41 1.88
N THR A 87 6.93 8.86 2.73
CA THR A 87 6.87 7.42 2.98
C THR A 87 5.82 6.82 2.06
N ILE A 88 6.20 5.80 1.29
CA ILE A 88 5.34 5.12 0.34
C ILE A 88 5.02 3.75 0.92
N SER A 89 3.73 3.44 1.08
CA SER A 89 3.29 2.09 1.42
C SER A 89 2.68 1.45 0.20
N TYR A 90 2.92 0.15 0.02
CA TYR A 90 2.37 -0.57 -1.10
C TYR A 90 2.05 -2.02 -0.77
N SER A 91 1.08 -2.56 -1.49
CA SER A 91 0.69 -3.96 -1.39
C SER A 91 0.00 -4.44 -2.67
N GLY A 92 0.00 -5.75 -2.89
CA GLY A 92 -0.69 -6.36 -4.01
C GLY A 92 -0.01 -7.64 -4.49
N ASN A 93 -0.09 -7.89 -5.78
CA ASN A 93 0.50 -9.04 -6.46
C ASN A 93 1.44 -8.60 -7.59
N TYR A 94 2.67 -9.11 -7.57
CA TYR A 94 3.65 -8.98 -8.64
C TYR A 94 3.78 -10.31 -9.38
N GLY A 95 2.93 -10.49 -10.39
CA GLY A 95 2.71 -11.72 -11.14
C GLY A 95 3.74 -11.95 -12.23
N VAL A 96 5.01 -12.05 -11.84
CA VAL A 96 6.13 -12.44 -12.72
C VAL A 96 6.91 -13.60 -12.09
N SER A 97 7.96 -14.05 -12.75
CA SER A 97 8.89 -15.05 -12.20
C SER A 97 10.34 -14.60 -12.36
N ASN A 98 11.27 -15.38 -11.80
CA ASN A 98 12.69 -15.07 -11.88
C ASN A 98 13.26 -15.10 -13.32
N SER A 99 12.53 -15.63 -14.30
CA SER A 99 12.94 -15.64 -15.71
C SER A 99 12.44 -14.43 -16.51
N GLN A 100 11.52 -13.63 -15.97
CA GLN A 100 10.93 -12.49 -16.67
C GLN A 100 11.73 -11.21 -16.43
N ASN A 101 12.11 -10.48 -17.47
CA ASN A 101 12.75 -9.18 -17.28
C ASN A 101 11.67 -8.13 -16.97
N SER A 102 11.51 -7.84 -15.67
CA SER A 102 10.50 -6.94 -15.13
C SER A 102 10.95 -6.43 -13.76
N TYR A 103 10.53 -5.23 -13.39
CA TYR A 103 10.84 -4.60 -12.10
C TYR A 103 9.58 -4.09 -11.41
N LEU A 104 9.59 -4.10 -10.07
CA LEU A 104 8.67 -3.35 -9.23
C LEU A 104 9.48 -2.34 -8.41
N ALA A 105 9.22 -1.06 -8.61
CA ALA A 105 10.06 0.00 -8.07
C ALA A 105 9.29 1.29 -7.78
N LEU A 106 9.74 2.04 -6.77
CA LEU A 106 9.45 3.47 -6.74
C LEU A 106 10.27 4.12 -7.85
N TYR A 107 9.61 4.88 -8.70
CA TYR A 107 10.15 5.46 -9.92
C TYR A 107 9.77 6.92 -10.01
N GLY A 108 10.68 7.77 -10.46
CA GLY A 108 10.36 9.17 -10.70
C GLY A 108 11.48 9.95 -11.34
N TRP A 109 11.19 11.24 -11.54
CA TRP A 109 12.11 12.16 -12.18
C TRP A 109 12.27 13.44 -11.39
N THR A 110 13.44 14.05 -11.49
CA THR A 110 13.66 15.45 -11.12
C THR A 110 14.14 16.26 -12.31
N ARG A 111 14.00 17.59 -12.24
CA ARG A 111 14.62 18.55 -13.15
C ARG A 111 15.59 19.45 -12.38
N SER A 112 16.60 19.95 -13.09
CA SER A 112 17.64 20.83 -12.52
C SER A 112 18.27 20.27 -11.24
N PRO A 113 18.96 19.09 -11.28
CA PRO A 113 19.32 18.31 -12.48
C PRO A 113 18.22 17.36 -12.99
N LEU A 114 18.29 17.02 -14.29
CA LEU A 114 17.49 15.96 -14.89
C LEU A 114 18.00 14.60 -14.41
N ILE A 115 17.25 13.96 -13.51
CA ILE A 115 17.59 12.67 -12.92
C ILE A 115 16.38 11.76 -13.02
N GLU A 116 16.61 10.54 -13.49
CA GLU A 116 15.66 9.44 -13.34
C GLU A 116 16.09 8.63 -12.12
N TYR A 117 15.17 8.31 -11.20
CA TYR A 117 15.55 7.57 -10.00
C TYR A 117 14.65 6.37 -9.75
N TYR A 118 15.25 5.36 -9.13
CA TYR A 118 14.62 4.10 -8.81
C TYR A 118 14.97 3.65 -7.39
N VAL A 119 13.95 3.25 -6.63
CA VAL A 119 14.11 2.34 -5.48
C VAL A 119 13.51 1.00 -5.89
N ILE A 120 14.37 0.03 -6.20
CA ILE A 120 13.98 -1.28 -6.74
C ILE A 120 13.67 -2.23 -5.58
N GLU A 121 12.41 -2.59 -5.42
CA GLU A 121 11.95 -3.55 -4.40
C GLU A 121 12.07 -5.00 -4.87
N SER A 122 11.78 -5.24 -6.16
CA SER A 122 11.92 -6.55 -6.80
C SER A 122 12.26 -6.40 -8.27
N TYR A 123 12.88 -7.44 -8.82
CA TYR A 123 13.14 -7.59 -10.25
C TYR A 123 13.14 -9.09 -10.61
N GLY A 124 12.89 -9.44 -11.86
CA GLY A 124 12.96 -10.83 -12.31
C GLY A 124 14.38 -11.22 -12.77
N SER A 125 14.57 -11.48 -14.05
CA SER A 125 15.81 -12.07 -14.60
C SER A 125 16.99 -11.10 -14.71
N TYR A 126 16.74 -9.79 -14.68
CA TYR A 126 17.79 -8.78 -14.85
C TYR A 126 17.69 -7.71 -13.75
N ASN A 127 18.83 -7.30 -13.21
CA ASN A 127 18.92 -6.17 -12.28
C ASN A 127 19.03 -4.87 -13.08
N PRO A 128 18.07 -3.93 -12.98
CA PRO A 128 18.08 -2.70 -13.76
C PRO A 128 19.28 -1.78 -13.51
N ALA A 129 20.00 -1.94 -12.39
CA ALA A 129 21.18 -1.15 -12.10
C ALA A 129 22.47 -1.65 -12.81
N SER A 130 22.41 -2.77 -13.55
CA SER A 130 23.58 -3.41 -14.18
C SER A 130 24.11 -2.70 -15.45
N CYS A 131 24.11 -1.37 -15.48
CA CYS A 131 24.63 -0.59 -16.59
C CYS A 131 26.16 -0.69 -16.71
N SER A 132 26.64 -0.72 -17.97
CA SER A 132 28.06 -0.61 -18.29
C SER A 132 28.59 0.77 -17.87
N GLY A 133 29.77 0.80 -17.25
CA GLY A 133 30.41 2.03 -16.76
C GLY A 133 29.73 2.69 -15.55
N GLY A 134 28.74 2.04 -14.93
CA GLY A 134 28.11 2.53 -13.70
C GLY A 134 29.06 2.57 -12.50
N THR A 135 28.76 3.45 -11.55
CA THR A 135 29.57 3.66 -10.32
C THR A 135 28.77 3.25 -9.09
N ASP A 136 29.36 2.41 -8.23
CA ASP A 136 28.78 2.01 -6.94
C ASP A 136 29.12 3.02 -5.84
N TYR A 137 28.15 3.30 -4.97
CA TYR A 137 28.27 4.30 -3.89
C TYR A 137 28.12 3.69 -2.49
N GLY A 138 28.21 2.36 -2.39
CA GLY A 138 28.01 1.59 -1.16
C GLY A 138 26.55 1.19 -0.95
N SER A 139 26.20 0.90 0.30
CA SER A 139 24.86 0.45 0.68
C SER A 139 24.44 1.01 2.03
N PHE A 140 23.15 0.95 2.33
CA PHE A 140 22.58 1.36 3.62
C PHE A 140 21.35 0.52 3.98
N GLN A 141 20.96 0.54 5.25
CA GLN A 141 19.74 -0.12 5.74
C GLN A 141 18.55 0.84 5.69
N SER A 142 17.41 0.36 5.18
CA SER A 142 16.10 1.00 5.30
C SER A 142 15.02 -0.07 5.27
N ASP A 143 13.88 0.16 5.91
CA ASP A 143 12.66 -0.67 5.74
C ASP A 143 12.90 -2.20 5.84
N GLY A 144 13.81 -2.60 6.75
CA GLY A 144 14.16 -4.00 7.01
C GLY A 144 15.06 -4.67 5.96
N ALA A 145 15.79 -3.93 5.13
CA ALA A 145 16.80 -4.50 4.22
C ALA A 145 17.95 -3.56 3.88
N THR A 146 18.97 -4.16 3.27
CA THR A 146 20.08 -3.43 2.64
C THR A 146 19.65 -2.94 1.27
N TYR A 147 20.00 -1.71 0.92
CA TYR A 147 19.90 -1.20 -0.45
C TYR A 147 21.28 -0.87 -0.98
N ASN A 148 21.67 -1.53 -2.07
CA ASN A 148 22.90 -1.23 -2.80
C ASN A 148 22.67 -0.03 -3.70
N VAL A 149 23.56 0.96 -3.66
CA VAL A 149 23.39 2.23 -4.39
C VAL A 149 24.35 2.31 -5.56
N ARG A 150 23.80 2.61 -6.74
CA ARG A 150 24.55 2.72 -7.98
C ARG A 150 24.04 3.87 -8.84
N ARG A 151 24.93 4.52 -9.58
CA ARG A 151 24.60 5.52 -10.59
C ARG A 151 24.94 5.01 -11.99
N CYS A 152 24.03 5.20 -12.92
CA CYS A 152 24.23 4.93 -14.35
C CYS A 152 24.08 6.22 -15.16
N GLN A 153 24.72 6.30 -16.33
CA GLN A 153 24.49 7.38 -17.29
C GLN A 153 23.70 6.84 -18.48
N ARG A 154 22.69 7.60 -18.92
CA ARG A 154 21.95 7.37 -20.15
C ARG A 154 22.34 8.47 -21.12
N VAL A 155 22.89 8.10 -22.27
CA VAL A 155 23.37 9.06 -23.29
C VAL A 155 22.39 9.09 -24.45
N ASN A 156 21.85 10.28 -24.75
CA ASN A 156 20.87 10.53 -25.81
C ASN A 156 19.68 9.54 -25.77
N GLN A 157 19.07 9.38 -24.60
CA GLN A 157 17.95 8.46 -24.36
C GLN A 157 16.66 9.22 -24.09
N PRO A 158 15.48 8.61 -24.35
CA PRO A 158 14.20 9.21 -24.01
C PRO A 158 14.10 9.60 -22.53
N SER A 159 13.47 10.74 -22.25
CA SER A 159 13.22 11.27 -20.91
C SER A 159 11.94 12.11 -20.88
N ILE A 160 11.60 12.67 -19.71
CA ILE A 160 10.50 13.63 -19.57
C ILE A 160 10.71 14.96 -20.31
N ASP A 161 11.93 15.21 -20.83
CA ASP A 161 12.32 16.40 -21.58
C ASP A 161 12.82 16.03 -23.01
N GLY A 162 12.29 14.93 -23.56
CA GLY A 162 12.71 14.38 -24.85
C GLY A 162 14.01 13.59 -24.76
N ASN A 163 14.72 13.41 -25.88
CA ASN A 163 16.01 12.71 -25.85
C ASN A 163 17.07 13.58 -25.16
N GLN A 164 17.64 13.08 -24.08
CA GLN A 164 18.61 13.79 -23.25
C GLN A 164 19.75 12.87 -22.82
N THR A 165 20.82 13.49 -22.33
CA THR A 165 21.85 12.78 -21.54
C THR A 165 21.61 13.09 -20.07
N PHE A 166 21.36 12.06 -19.27
CA PHE A 166 21.01 12.20 -17.86
C PHE A 166 21.58 11.05 -17.02
N TYR A 167 21.59 11.23 -15.70
CA TYR A 167 21.96 10.17 -14.76
C TYR A 167 20.73 9.46 -14.23
N GLN A 168 20.90 8.17 -13.96
CA GLN A 168 19.97 7.35 -13.22
C GLN A 168 20.54 7.04 -11.83
N TYR A 169 19.73 7.22 -10.79
CA TYR A 169 20.08 6.83 -9.41
C TYR A 169 19.30 5.60 -9.00
N PHE A 170 20.00 4.58 -8.50
CA PHE A 170 19.40 3.34 -8.04
C PHE A 170 19.67 3.11 -6.57
N SER A 171 18.64 2.72 -5.84
CA SER A 171 18.73 1.92 -4.62
C SER A 171 18.15 0.54 -4.92
N VAL A 172 18.96 -0.51 -4.90
CA VAL A 172 18.53 -1.88 -5.22
C VAL A 172 18.44 -2.70 -3.94
N ARG A 173 17.24 -3.18 -3.60
CA ARG A 173 16.99 -3.99 -2.41
C ARG A 173 17.77 -5.31 -2.46
N ASN A 174 18.45 -5.63 -1.35
CA ASN A 174 19.16 -6.88 -1.13
C ASN A 174 18.78 -7.46 0.26
N PRO A 175 18.17 -8.66 0.30
CA PRO A 175 17.68 -9.43 -0.84
C PRO A 175 16.52 -8.72 -1.55
N LYS A 176 16.34 -8.94 -2.86
CA LYS A 176 15.13 -8.49 -3.56
C LYS A 176 13.89 -9.18 -2.97
N LYS A 177 12.72 -8.53 -3.01
CA LYS A 177 11.46 -9.19 -2.64
C LYS A 177 11.08 -10.25 -3.68
N GLY A 178 10.33 -11.26 -3.22
CA GLY A 178 9.82 -12.34 -4.07
C GLY A 178 8.71 -11.89 -5.04
N PHE A 179 8.15 -12.86 -5.74
CA PHE A 179 7.03 -12.69 -6.67
C PHE A 179 5.70 -13.12 -6.03
N GLY A 180 4.59 -12.87 -6.71
CA GLY A 180 3.25 -13.11 -6.17
C GLY A 180 2.84 -12.02 -5.18
N ASN A 181 2.23 -12.38 -4.06
CA ASN A 181 1.84 -11.42 -3.04
C ASN A 181 3.05 -10.65 -2.51
N ILE A 182 2.98 -9.32 -2.58
CA ILE A 182 4.06 -8.43 -2.23
C ILE A 182 3.52 -7.20 -1.49
N SER A 183 4.25 -6.73 -0.49
CA SER A 183 3.96 -5.49 0.20
C SER A 183 5.22 -4.91 0.82
N GLY A 184 5.20 -3.63 1.16
CA GLY A 184 6.31 -2.97 1.81
C GLY A 184 6.05 -1.51 2.10
N THR A 185 7.03 -0.91 2.78
CA THR A 185 7.15 0.52 2.98
C THR A 185 8.49 0.94 2.37
N ILE A 186 8.49 2.08 1.68
CA ILE A 186 9.68 2.74 1.17
C ILE A 186 9.74 4.10 1.85
N THR A 187 10.63 4.24 2.82
CA THR A 187 10.91 5.52 3.47
C THR A 187 11.84 6.33 2.57
N PHE A 188 11.29 7.00 1.55
CA PHE A 188 12.10 7.61 0.47
C PHE A 188 13.12 8.64 0.98
N ALA A 189 12.85 9.27 2.12
CA ALA A 189 13.79 10.16 2.80
C ALA A 189 15.14 9.48 3.06
N ASN A 190 15.15 8.19 3.47
CA ASN A 190 16.40 7.46 3.72
C ASN A 190 17.22 7.31 2.44
N HIS A 191 16.55 7.03 1.31
CA HIS A 191 17.18 6.90 0.00
C HIS A 191 17.74 8.24 -0.49
N ALA A 192 16.90 9.28 -0.49
CA ALA A 192 17.30 10.62 -0.92
C ALA A 192 18.45 11.18 -0.06
N ASN A 193 18.41 10.97 1.26
CA ASN A 193 19.47 11.41 2.17
C ASN A 193 20.78 10.65 1.95
N PHE A 194 20.72 9.32 1.73
CA PHE A 194 21.92 8.55 1.42
C PHE A 194 22.52 9.00 0.09
N TRP A 195 21.69 9.16 -0.95
CA TRP A 195 22.14 9.68 -2.25
C TRP A 195 22.83 11.05 -2.11
N ALA A 196 22.20 12.00 -1.42
CA ALA A 196 22.78 13.31 -1.16
C ALA A 196 24.10 13.24 -0.39
N SER A 197 24.22 12.34 0.61
CA SER A 197 25.47 12.12 1.36
C SER A 197 26.63 11.62 0.50
N LYS A 198 26.32 11.10 -0.70
CA LYS A 198 27.27 10.62 -1.71
C LYS A 198 27.43 11.59 -2.89
N GLY A 199 26.88 12.80 -2.79
CA GLY A 199 26.90 13.80 -3.86
C GLY A 199 25.91 13.54 -4.99
N LEU A 200 25.01 12.56 -4.85
CA LEU A 200 23.94 12.26 -5.79
C LEU A 200 22.70 13.10 -5.47
N ASN A 201 22.77 14.40 -5.75
CA ASN A 201 21.69 15.32 -5.43
C ASN A 201 20.51 15.17 -6.38
N LEU A 202 19.30 15.10 -5.81
CA LEU A 202 18.04 15.21 -6.56
C LEU A 202 17.71 16.69 -6.81
N GLY A 203 17.06 16.96 -7.95
CA GLY A 203 16.58 18.30 -8.30
C GLY A 203 15.15 18.58 -7.84
N ASN A 204 14.47 19.47 -8.57
CA ASN A 204 13.05 19.74 -8.41
C ASN A 204 12.23 18.54 -8.88
N HIS A 205 11.39 17.98 -8.00
CA HIS A 205 10.59 16.79 -8.30
C HIS A 205 9.59 17.03 -9.45
N ASN A 206 9.57 16.09 -10.40
CA ASN A 206 8.45 15.87 -11.33
C ASN A 206 7.52 14.79 -10.72
N TYR A 207 7.05 13.79 -11.45
CA TYR A 207 6.24 12.72 -10.86
C TYR A 207 7.07 11.70 -10.07
N GLN A 208 6.41 11.01 -9.14
CA GLN A 208 6.91 9.91 -8.32
C GLN A 208 5.81 8.86 -8.18
N VAL A 209 6.01 7.68 -8.76
CA VAL A 209 5.03 6.59 -8.80
C VAL A 209 5.64 5.29 -8.32
N LEU A 210 4.83 4.40 -7.77
CA LEU A 210 5.22 3.00 -7.68
C LEU A 210 4.86 2.34 -9.01
N ALA A 211 5.88 1.94 -9.76
CA ALA A 211 5.77 1.45 -11.12
C ALA A 211 6.07 -0.03 -11.24
N THR A 212 5.40 -0.65 -12.21
CA THR A 212 5.79 -1.92 -12.81
C THR A 212 6.39 -1.62 -14.17
N GLU A 213 7.52 -2.27 -14.48
CA GLU A 213 8.18 -2.18 -15.78
C GLU A 213 8.36 -3.59 -16.35
N GLY A 214 8.18 -3.77 -17.65
CA GLY A 214 8.38 -5.05 -18.32
C GLY A 214 9.12 -4.86 -19.64
N TYR A 215 10.19 -5.64 -19.83
CA TYR A 215 11.02 -5.61 -21.02
C TYR A 215 11.11 -6.99 -21.65
N GLN A 216 10.65 -7.15 -22.89
CA GLN A 216 10.70 -8.41 -23.65
C GLN A 216 10.30 -9.64 -22.82
N SER A 217 9.23 -9.49 -22.05
CA SER A 217 8.81 -10.45 -21.02
C SER A 217 7.29 -10.58 -20.97
N THR A 218 6.78 -11.50 -20.18
CA THR A 218 5.35 -11.64 -19.89
C THR A 218 5.10 -11.46 -18.40
N GLY A 219 3.94 -10.92 -18.04
CA GLY A 219 3.61 -10.74 -16.64
C GLY A 219 2.32 -9.99 -16.39
N SER A 220 2.00 -9.89 -15.11
CA SER A 220 0.93 -9.03 -14.63
C SER A 220 1.32 -8.39 -13.30
N SER A 221 0.65 -7.30 -12.96
CA SER A 221 0.69 -6.75 -11.61
C SER A 221 -0.69 -6.28 -11.17
N ASP A 222 -0.92 -6.29 -9.88
CA ASP A 222 -2.07 -5.69 -9.21
C ASP A 222 -1.53 -5.01 -7.96
N ILE A 223 -1.31 -3.71 -8.02
CA ILE A 223 -0.54 -2.98 -7.03
C ILE A 223 -1.36 -1.80 -6.53
N THR A 224 -1.47 -1.70 -5.21
CA THR A 224 -2.03 -0.54 -4.52
C THR A 224 -0.91 0.24 -3.87
N VAL A 225 -0.82 1.53 -4.19
CA VAL A 225 0.09 2.47 -3.54
C VAL A 225 -0.69 3.42 -2.62
N SER A 226 -0.07 3.82 -1.51
CA SER A 226 -0.58 4.87 -0.64
C SER A 226 0.58 5.65 -0.01
N GLN A 227 0.26 6.82 0.54
CA GLN A 227 1.22 7.57 1.34
C GLN A 227 1.15 7.02 2.77
N GLY A 228 2.26 6.47 3.27
CA GLY A 228 2.41 6.05 4.66
C GLY A 228 2.59 7.27 5.58
N SER A 229 2.22 7.13 6.86
CA SER A 229 2.57 8.14 7.88
C SER A 229 4.05 8.00 8.26
N ASN A 230 4.77 9.12 8.31
CA ASN A 230 6.17 9.17 8.73
C ASN A 230 6.27 8.81 10.22
N ASN A 231 6.59 7.56 10.53
CA ASN A 231 7.18 7.18 11.82
C ASN A 231 8.63 6.78 11.54
N GLY A 232 9.56 7.69 11.82
CA GLY A 232 10.98 7.37 11.78
C GLY A 232 11.31 6.32 12.85
N GLY A 233 11.98 5.24 12.46
CA GLY A 233 12.51 4.24 13.39
C GLY A 233 12.50 2.80 12.85
N THR A 234 13.59 2.46 12.14
CA THR A 234 14.39 1.23 12.26
C THR A 234 13.68 -0.15 12.40
N SER A 235 13.77 -0.96 11.32
CA SER A 235 13.82 -2.45 11.17
C SER A 235 13.37 -3.36 12.33
N SER A 236 12.63 -4.47 12.19
CA SER A 236 12.57 -5.52 11.14
C SER A 236 11.43 -6.51 11.46
N SER A 237 10.51 -6.76 10.52
CA SER A 237 10.28 -8.02 9.77
C SER A 237 9.57 -9.20 10.46
N GLY A 238 8.47 -9.66 9.84
CA GLY A 238 8.16 -11.09 9.68
C GLY A 238 6.68 -11.48 9.72
N GLY A 239 6.09 -11.86 8.57
CA GLY A 239 4.96 -12.81 8.56
C GLY A 239 3.76 -12.44 7.67
N SER A 240 3.63 -13.12 6.54
CA SER A 240 2.57 -13.00 5.54
C SER A 240 1.26 -13.70 5.96
N THR A 241 0.09 -13.20 5.52
CA THR A 241 -0.89 -13.95 4.70
C THR A 241 -2.08 -13.11 4.25
N SER A 242 -2.62 -13.52 3.12
CA SER A 242 -3.59 -12.91 2.22
C SER A 242 -5.01 -12.72 2.74
N SER A 243 -5.67 -11.63 2.33
CA SER A 243 -7.05 -11.65 1.82
C SER A 243 -7.46 -10.25 1.31
N THR A 244 -7.95 -10.21 0.08
CA THR A 244 -8.55 -9.08 -0.65
C THR A 244 -9.55 -8.25 0.18
N PRO A 245 -9.56 -6.91 0.09
CA PRO A 245 -10.71 -6.12 0.50
C PRO A 245 -11.54 -5.68 -0.71
N SER A 246 -12.73 -6.27 -0.75
CA SER A 246 -13.96 -5.78 -1.36
C SER A 246 -14.20 -4.29 -1.04
N THR A 247 -14.39 -3.49 -2.08
CA THR A 247 -14.91 -2.12 -1.98
C THR A 247 -16.41 -2.15 -1.71
N GLY A 248 -16.83 -1.64 -0.54
CA GLY A 248 -18.14 -0.98 -0.39
C GLY A 248 -19.30 -1.77 0.23
N GLY A 249 -19.08 -2.94 0.84
CA GLY A 249 -20.11 -3.63 1.63
C GLY A 249 -19.90 -3.50 3.14
N ASN A 250 -20.97 -3.63 3.94
CA ASN A 250 -20.82 -3.88 5.38
C ASN A 250 -19.98 -5.14 5.57
N LYS A 251 -18.88 -5.03 6.30
CA LYS A 251 -17.99 -6.14 6.64
C LYS A 251 -18.40 -6.67 7.99
N THR A 252 -18.52 -7.99 8.11
CA THR A 252 -18.66 -8.66 9.40
C THR A 252 -17.25 -8.97 9.93
N ILE A 253 -16.93 -8.39 11.08
CA ILE A 253 -15.68 -8.59 11.78
C ILE A 253 -15.95 -9.48 12.99
N VAL A 254 -15.18 -10.55 13.12
CA VAL A 254 -15.19 -11.41 14.31
C VAL A 254 -13.83 -11.33 14.98
N VAL A 255 -13.79 -10.91 16.23
CA VAL A 255 -12.61 -10.96 17.09
C VAL A 255 -12.78 -12.13 18.04
N ARG A 256 -11.93 -13.15 17.95
CA ARG A 256 -11.95 -14.27 18.89
C ARG A 256 -10.97 -13.99 20.02
N ALA A 257 -11.48 -13.73 21.22
CA ALA A 257 -10.65 -13.30 22.35
C ALA A 257 -11.15 -13.81 23.70
N ARG A 258 -10.29 -13.74 24.72
CA ARG A 258 -10.60 -13.91 26.14
C ARG A 258 -9.75 -12.99 26.99
N GLY A 259 -10.26 -12.69 28.17
CA GLY A 259 -9.49 -12.08 29.25
C GLY A 259 -9.04 -13.12 30.28
N THR A 260 -8.07 -12.79 31.12
CA THR A 260 -7.67 -13.65 32.24
C THR A 260 -8.61 -13.52 33.43
N SER A 261 -9.15 -12.32 33.67
CA SER A 261 -10.05 -12.00 34.80
C SER A 261 -11.52 -11.92 34.40
N GLY A 262 -11.83 -11.70 33.12
CA GLY A 262 -13.19 -11.45 32.63
C GLY A 262 -13.66 -10.00 32.84
N GLN A 263 -12.72 -9.08 33.08
CA GLN A 263 -12.99 -7.65 33.25
C GLN A 263 -12.26 -6.80 32.20
N GLU A 264 -11.44 -7.42 31.36
CA GLU A 264 -10.66 -6.78 30.31
C GLU A 264 -11.58 -6.17 29.26
N SER A 265 -11.23 -4.97 28.79
CA SER A 265 -11.96 -4.23 27.79
C SER A 265 -11.12 -4.08 26.53
N ILE A 266 -11.68 -4.55 25.41
CA ILE A 266 -11.09 -4.38 24.07
C ILE A 266 -11.95 -3.50 23.17
N ARG A 267 -11.31 -2.78 22.26
CA ARG A 267 -11.95 -2.00 21.19
C ARG A 267 -11.52 -2.50 19.83
N LEU A 268 -12.48 -2.73 18.94
CA LEU A 268 -12.21 -2.82 17.51
C LEU A 268 -12.15 -1.39 16.95
N LYS A 269 -11.02 -1.03 16.33
CA LYS A 269 -10.84 0.26 15.64
C LYS A 269 -10.57 0.02 14.17
N VAL A 270 -11.10 0.88 13.31
CA VAL A 270 -10.83 0.90 11.88
C VAL A 270 -10.55 2.32 11.47
N ASN A 271 -9.38 2.55 10.87
CA ASN A 271 -8.88 3.89 10.54
C ASN A 271 -8.95 4.85 11.75
N ASN A 272 -8.53 4.33 12.92
CA ASN A 272 -8.57 5.00 14.23
C ASN A 272 -9.97 5.35 14.79
N THR A 273 -11.05 5.04 14.07
CA THR A 273 -12.43 5.17 14.57
C THR A 273 -12.82 3.90 15.33
N VAL A 274 -13.33 4.04 16.55
CA VAL A 274 -13.87 2.91 17.33
C VAL A 274 -15.14 2.40 16.65
N VAL A 275 -15.12 1.14 16.24
CA VAL A 275 -16.28 0.43 15.69
C VAL A 275 -17.13 -0.13 16.82
N GLN A 276 -16.51 -0.81 17.78
CA GLN A 276 -17.19 -1.43 18.92
C GLN A 276 -16.24 -1.64 20.08
N THR A 277 -16.77 -1.63 21.31
CA THR A 277 -16.06 -1.96 22.55
C THR A 277 -16.73 -3.15 23.22
N TRP A 278 -15.96 -4.08 23.77
CA TRP A 278 -16.45 -5.24 24.51
C TRP A 278 -15.73 -5.40 25.84
N THR A 279 -16.41 -6.03 26.79
CA THR A 279 -15.80 -6.63 27.99
C THR A 279 -15.63 -8.13 27.74
N LEU A 280 -14.43 -8.64 28.00
CA LEU A 280 -14.09 -10.03 27.74
C LEU A 280 -14.57 -10.96 28.83
N THR A 281 -14.80 -12.22 28.48
CA THR A 281 -15.00 -13.31 29.43
C THR A 281 -13.70 -14.07 29.68
N THR A 282 -13.68 -14.94 30.69
CA THR A 282 -12.52 -15.79 30.99
C THR A 282 -12.31 -16.95 30.01
N SER A 283 -13.34 -17.30 29.22
CA SER A 283 -13.27 -18.27 28.12
C SER A 283 -13.19 -17.56 26.77
N MET A 284 -12.62 -18.23 25.76
CA MET A 284 -12.57 -17.72 24.39
C MET A 284 -13.97 -17.60 23.80
N GLN A 285 -14.33 -16.39 23.38
CA GLN A 285 -15.60 -16.08 22.72
C GLN A 285 -15.37 -15.34 21.41
N ASN A 286 -16.37 -15.41 20.53
CA ASN A 286 -16.40 -14.64 19.29
C ASN A 286 -17.17 -13.33 19.53
N TYR A 287 -16.48 -12.20 19.44
CA TYR A 287 -17.04 -10.86 19.52
C TYR A 287 -17.23 -10.30 18.12
N THR A 288 -18.48 -10.08 17.72
CA THR A 288 -18.84 -9.72 16.34
C THR A 288 -19.25 -8.26 16.22
N ALA A 289 -18.76 -7.57 15.20
CA ALA A 289 -19.20 -6.24 14.79
C ALA A 289 -19.41 -6.18 13.27
N THR A 290 -20.20 -5.22 12.82
CA THR A 290 -20.28 -4.87 11.39
C THR A 290 -19.80 -3.46 11.16
N THR A 291 -19.11 -3.22 10.05
CA THR A 291 -18.63 -1.88 9.70
C THR A 291 -18.49 -1.70 8.19
N SER A 292 -18.83 -0.52 7.70
CA SER A 292 -18.52 -0.08 6.34
C SER A 292 -17.18 0.66 6.25
N LEU A 293 -16.54 0.93 7.39
CA LEU A 293 -15.24 1.61 7.45
C LEU A 293 -14.18 0.78 6.73
N SER A 294 -13.23 1.49 6.13
CA SER A 294 -12.07 0.91 5.45
C SER A 294 -10.80 1.57 5.98
N GLY A 295 -9.67 0.90 5.81
CA GLY A 295 -8.38 1.29 6.39
C GLY A 295 -7.93 0.32 7.49
N GLY A 296 -6.87 0.69 8.21
CA GLY A 296 -6.21 -0.20 9.16
C GLY A 296 -7.10 -0.60 10.32
N SER A 297 -7.18 -1.90 10.62
CA SER A 297 -7.88 -2.43 11.79
C SER A 297 -6.95 -2.75 12.95
N LEU A 298 -7.41 -2.44 14.16
CA LEU A 298 -6.76 -2.74 15.43
C LEU A 298 -7.76 -3.40 16.38
N VAL A 299 -7.27 -4.34 17.20
CA VAL A 299 -7.91 -4.75 18.45
C VAL A 299 -7.09 -4.16 19.60
N GLU A 300 -7.65 -3.19 20.30
CA GLU A 300 -6.99 -2.38 21.34
C GLU A 300 -7.46 -2.82 22.73
N TYR A 301 -6.56 -3.24 23.60
CA TYR A 301 -6.78 -3.49 25.04
C TYR A 301 -6.57 -2.18 25.83
N THR A 302 -7.52 -1.84 26.72
CA THR A 302 -7.68 -0.45 27.20
C THR A 302 -7.77 -0.24 28.71
N ASN A 303 -7.91 -1.29 29.51
CA ASN A 303 -8.11 -1.18 30.96
C ASN A 303 -7.19 -2.12 31.76
N ASP A 304 -5.94 -2.15 31.33
CA ASP A 304 -4.88 -2.88 32.00
C ASP A 304 -4.79 -2.57 33.51
N ALA A 305 -4.62 -3.63 34.28
CA ALA A 305 -4.52 -3.63 35.72
C ALA A 305 -3.92 -4.96 36.19
N SER A 306 -3.47 -5.01 37.45
CA SER A 306 -2.92 -6.24 38.04
C SER A 306 -3.88 -7.44 37.85
N GLY A 307 -3.36 -8.51 37.26
CA GLY A 307 -4.10 -9.76 37.01
C GLY A 307 -5.01 -9.72 35.77
N ARG A 308 -4.87 -8.72 34.91
CA ARG A 308 -5.64 -8.59 33.66
C ARG A 308 -4.74 -8.66 32.44
N ASP A 309 -4.95 -9.69 31.63
CA ASP A 309 -4.31 -9.84 30.33
C ASP A 309 -5.35 -10.27 29.30
N VAL A 310 -5.10 -9.93 28.04
CA VAL A 310 -5.95 -10.31 26.91
C VAL A 310 -5.22 -11.32 26.05
N GLN A 311 -5.92 -12.38 25.65
CA GLN A 311 -5.52 -13.25 24.56
C GLN A 311 -6.49 -13.06 23.40
N VAL A 312 -5.98 -12.61 22.25
CA VAL A 312 -6.72 -12.59 20.99
C VAL A 312 -6.17 -13.70 20.11
N ASP A 313 -7.00 -14.67 19.77
CA ASP A 313 -6.65 -15.76 18.85
C ASP A 313 -6.54 -15.18 17.43
N TYR A 314 -7.64 -14.63 16.91
CA TYR A 314 -7.67 -14.03 15.58
C TYR A 314 -8.66 -12.89 15.42
N LEU A 315 -8.49 -12.16 14.31
CA LEU A 315 -9.53 -11.32 13.71
C LEU A 315 -9.93 -11.92 12.35
N SER A 316 -11.22 -12.09 12.12
CA SER A 316 -11.79 -12.54 10.84
C SER A 316 -12.57 -11.42 10.17
N VAL A 317 -12.37 -11.23 8.87
CA VAL A 317 -13.08 -10.27 8.03
C VAL A 317 -13.90 -11.04 7.00
N ASN A 318 -15.23 -11.00 7.09
CA ASN A 318 -16.13 -11.76 6.22
C ASN A 318 -15.74 -13.25 6.12
N GLY A 319 -15.31 -13.85 7.25
CA GLY A 319 -14.86 -15.24 7.30
C GLY A 319 -13.36 -15.45 6.98
N SER A 320 -12.65 -14.45 6.44
CA SER A 320 -11.20 -14.55 6.21
C SER A 320 -10.43 -14.25 7.50
N VAL A 321 -9.81 -15.29 8.06
CA VAL A 321 -9.07 -15.24 9.34
C VAL A 321 -7.68 -14.64 9.15
N ARG A 322 -7.28 -13.77 10.09
CA ARG A 322 -5.94 -13.22 10.27
C ARG A 322 -5.47 -13.57 11.68
N GLN A 323 -4.48 -14.44 11.78
CA GLN A 323 -3.97 -14.96 13.05
C GLN A 323 -3.17 -13.91 13.80
N SER A 324 -3.33 -13.81 15.12
CA SER A 324 -2.71 -12.75 15.93
C SER A 324 -1.20 -12.94 16.07
N GLU A 325 -0.75 -14.19 16.22
CA GLU A 325 0.65 -14.60 16.24
C GLU A 325 1.36 -14.42 14.89
N ALA A 326 0.60 -14.23 13.80
CA ALA A 326 1.13 -13.88 12.49
C ALA A 326 1.18 -12.35 12.26
N GLN A 327 0.70 -11.54 13.20
CA GLN A 327 0.80 -10.08 13.10
C GLN A 327 2.14 -9.58 13.66
N THR A 328 2.65 -8.51 13.06
CA THR A 328 3.93 -7.89 13.49
C THR A 328 3.73 -6.64 14.34
N TYR A 329 2.49 -6.18 14.48
CA TYR A 329 2.14 -5.04 15.32
C TYR A 329 1.37 -5.55 16.53
N ASN A 330 2.04 -5.68 17.67
CA ASN A 330 1.43 -5.90 18.98
C ASN A 330 2.13 -5.01 20.00
N THR A 331 1.49 -3.92 20.43
CA THR A 331 2.08 -2.98 21.39
C THR A 331 1.78 -3.33 22.86
N GLY A 332 0.91 -4.31 23.11
CA GLY A 332 0.55 -4.74 24.46
C GLY A 332 1.28 -5.99 24.94
N VAL A 333 1.99 -6.72 24.07
CA VAL A 333 2.74 -7.92 24.47
C VAL A 333 3.92 -7.58 25.39
N TYR A 334 4.08 -8.25 26.53
CA TYR A 334 5.28 -8.09 27.36
C TYR A 334 6.38 -9.05 26.90
N GLN A 335 7.38 -8.52 26.21
CA GLN A 335 8.53 -9.26 25.70
C GLN A 335 9.79 -8.41 25.87
N ASN A 336 10.95 -9.04 26.05
CA ASN A 336 12.23 -8.33 26.21
C ASN A 336 12.23 -7.24 27.31
N GLY A 337 11.47 -7.45 28.39
CA GLY A 337 11.42 -6.57 29.56
C GLY A 337 10.52 -5.33 29.41
N ALA A 338 9.72 -5.23 28.34
CA ALA A 338 8.78 -4.12 28.17
C ALA A 338 7.52 -4.53 27.39
N CYS A 339 6.44 -3.78 27.58
CA CYS A 339 5.25 -3.87 26.71
C CYS A 339 5.62 -3.40 25.29
N GLY A 340 5.20 -4.15 24.27
CA GLY A 340 5.59 -3.93 22.88
C GLY A 340 7.07 -4.22 22.58
N GLY A 341 7.82 -4.81 23.51
CA GLY A 341 9.26 -5.02 23.36
C GLY A 341 9.69 -6.14 22.40
N GLY A 342 8.75 -6.77 21.69
CA GLY A 342 8.99 -7.88 20.76
C GLY A 342 8.61 -7.60 19.31
N ASN A 343 8.57 -8.64 18.48
CA ASN A 343 8.28 -8.54 17.04
C ASN A 343 6.78 -8.61 16.69
N GLY A 344 5.90 -8.58 17.68
CA GLY A 344 4.45 -8.58 17.52
C GLY A 344 3.78 -9.95 17.39
N GLY A 345 4.54 -11.03 17.18
CA GLY A 345 4.05 -12.38 16.90
C GLY A 345 3.51 -13.12 18.12
N SER A 346 2.49 -12.56 18.78
CA SER A 346 1.85 -13.14 19.95
C SER A 346 0.37 -12.82 19.98
N GLU A 347 -0.42 -13.78 20.45
CA GLU A 347 -1.84 -13.62 20.79
C GLU A 347 -2.06 -12.75 22.04
N TRP A 348 -1.02 -12.51 22.85
CA TRP A 348 -1.16 -11.90 24.17
C TRP A 348 -0.94 -10.39 24.17
N LEU A 349 -1.80 -9.68 24.91
CA LEU A 349 -1.57 -8.31 25.38
C LEU A 349 -1.57 -8.33 26.91
N HIS A 350 -0.43 -8.02 27.51
CA HIS A 350 -0.22 -7.95 28.96
C HIS A 350 -0.33 -6.52 29.50
N CYS A 351 -0.41 -5.54 28.58
CA CYS A 351 -0.50 -4.13 28.90
C CYS A 351 -1.48 -3.45 27.94
N ASN A 352 -1.94 -2.26 28.30
CA ASN A 352 -2.67 -1.41 27.36
C ASN A 352 -1.88 -1.28 26.05
N GLY A 353 -2.55 -1.57 24.94
CA GLY A 353 -1.88 -1.74 23.64
C GLY A 353 -2.83 -2.32 22.61
N ALA A 354 -2.32 -2.66 21.43
CA ALA A 354 -3.16 -3.17 20.36
C ALA A 354 -2.43 -4.17 19.47
N ILE A 355 -3.19 -5.13 18.93
CA ILE A 355 -2.77 -5.96 17.80
C ILE A 355 -3.34 -5.36 16.51
N GLY A 356 -2.49 -5.22 15.50
CA GLY A 356 -2.86 -4.68 14.20
C GLY A 356 -3.04 -5.78 13.16
N TYR A 357 -4.17 -5.75 12.44
CA TYR A 357 -4.55 -6.80 11.49
C TYR A 357 -4.53 -6.34 10.04
N GLY A 358 -3.89 -5.20 9.74
CA GLY A 358 -3.85 -4.63 8.39
C GLY A 358 -5.18 -3.99 7.96
N ASN A 359 -5.37 -3.73 6.66
CA ASN A 359 -6.55 -3.00 6.17
C ASN A 359 -7.79 -3.90 6.05
N LEU A 360 -8.97 -3.35 6.35
CA LEU A 360 -10.28 -3.97 6.09
C LEU A 360 -10.83 -3.74 4.69
#